data_AF-A0A9N9RSS6-F1
#
_entry.id   AF-A0A9N9RSS6-F1
#
_cell.length_a   1.000
_cell.length_b   1.000
_cell.length_c   1.000
_cell.angle_alpha   90.00
_cell.angle_beta   90.00
_cell.angle_gamma   90.00
#
_symmetry.space_group_name_H-M   'P 1'
#
loop_
_entity.id
_entity.type
_entity.pdbx_description
1 polymer ?
#
loop_
_entity_poly.entity_id
_entity_poly.type
_entity_poly.pdbx_seq_one_letter_code
_entity_poly.pdbx_strand_id
1 'polypeptide(L)'
;MVILLQFLTFSYLVCSSFAQISIQGGCPSFDCCKEEFTPLPVEDMTGIWYLYGGVPFFFDVNTKCTKVNVSSLSSNYFYMLTTQIETSSGEIRITDGFGNFTINGEVTTLVSDLRVPIPYVIIKDTPEYIIMFACLECGFFSTEGAGLYIYLYTKEELPPLTLVNEINEKLEQCGVPLDIIQRQDQITCALSV
;
A
#
# COMPACT_ATOMS: atom_id res chain seq x y z
N MET A 1 -39.36 -9.88 -9.75
CA MET A 1 -38.22 -10.42 -10.53
C MET A 1 -37.31 -9.30 -11.05
N VAL A 2 -37.85 -8.24 -11.68
CA VAL A 2 -37.07 -7.08 -12.17
C VAL A 2 -36.30 -6.35 -11.05
N ILE A 3 -36.92 -6.16 -9.89
CA ILE A 3 -36.29 -5.47 -8.74
C ILE A 3 -35.09 -6.26 -8.19
N LEU A 4 -35.19 -7.59 -8.09
CA LEU A 4 -34.09 -8.45 -7.62
C LEU A 4 -32.90 -8.41 -8.59
N LEU A 5 -33.18 -8.37 -9.90
CA LEU A 5 -32.16 -8.24 -10.94
C LEU A 5 -31.47 -6.87 -10.87
N GLN A 6 -32.23 -5.79 -10.63
CA GLN A 6 -31.68 -4.44 -10.44
C GLN A 6 -30.79 -4.33 -9.21
N PHE A 7 -31.18 -4.94 -8.09
CA PHE A 7 -30.34 -5.00 -6.88
C PHE A 7 -29.06 -5.81 -7.10
N LEU A 8 -29.13 -6.93 -7.82
CA LEU A 8 -27.96 -7.74 -8.16
C LEU A 8 -27.01 -6.99 -9.11
N THR A 9 -27.53 -6.31 -10.13
CA THR A 9 -26.70 -5.49 -11.03
C THR A 9 -26.09 -4.29 -10.31
N PHE A 10 -26.82 -3.65 -9.39
CA PHE A 10 -26.30 -2.53 -8.61
C PHE A 10 -25.22 -2.99 -7.62
N SER A 11 -25.42 -4.13 -6.95
CA SER A 11 -24.40 -4.75 -6.09
C SER A 11 -23.14 -5.13 -6.87
N TYR A 12 -23.28 -5.65 -8.09
CA TYR A 12 -22.14 -5.98 -8.95
C TYR A 12 -21.36 -4.73 -9.35
N LEU A 13 -22.06 -3.67 -9.80
CA LEU A 13 -21.45 -2.39 -10.19
C LEU A 13 -20.74 -1.69 -9.03
N VAL A 14 -21.29 -1.78 -7.81
CA VAL A 14 -20.67 -1.20 -6.60
C VAL A 14 -19.43 -2.00 -6.17
N CYS A 15 -19.40 -3.32 -6.34
CA CYS A 15 -18.22 -4.12 -6.00
C CYS A 15 -17.09 -3.96 -7.03
N SER A 16 -17.42 -3.86 -8.33
CA SER A 16 -16.44 -3.53 -9.37
C SER A 16 -15.82 -2.14 -9.19
N SER A 17 -16.43 -1.24 -8.42
CA SER A 17 -15.90 0.12 -8.19
C SER A 17 -14.86 0.22 -7.09
N PHE A 18 -14.69 -0.81 -6.24
CA PHE A 18 -13.72 -0.77 -5.14
C PHE A 18 -12.40 -1.49 -5.45
N ALA A 19 -12.37 -2.43 -6.38
CA ALA A 19 -11.12 -2.98 -6.91
C ALA A 19 -10.58 -2.03 -7.99
N GLN A 20 -9.64 -1.16 -7.62
CA GLN A 20 -9.01 -0.24 -8.59
C GLN A 20 -8.28 -0.99 -9.71
N ILE A 21 -7.78 -2.19 -9.41
CA ILE A 21 -7.23 -3.14 -10.37
C ILE A 21 -7.74 -4.53 -9.97
N SER A 22 -8.74 -5.03 -10.70
CA SER A 22 -9.15 -6.43 -10.59
C SER A 22 -8.06 -7.29 -11.22
N ILE A 23 -7.39 -8.09 -10.41
CA ILE A 23 -6.56 -9.18 -10.93
C ILE A 23 -7.48 -10.32 -11.42
N GLN A 24 -7.11 -10.95 -12.52
CA GLN A 24 -7.86 -12.09 -13.03
C GLN A 24 -7.57 -13.30 -12.13
N GLY A 25 -8.56 -13.74 -11.36
CA GLY A 25 -8.42 -14.82 -10.36
C GLY A 25 -8.38 -14.30 -8.92
N GLY A 26 -7.80 -15.10 -8.02
CA GLY A 26 -7.64 -14.83 -6.59
C GLY A 26 -6.46 -13.92 -6.24
N CYS A 27 -6.32 -13.62 -4.95
CA CYS A 27 -5.08 -13.03 -4.42
C CYS A 27 -3.86 -13.83 -4.88
N PRO A 28 -2.83 -13.20 -5.46
CA PRO A 28 -1.65 -13.93 -5.89
C PRO A 28 -0.99 -14.52 -4.66
N SER A 29 -0.57 -15.79 -4.73
CA SER A 29 0.33 -16.29 -3.71
C SER A 29 1.70 -15.65 -3.98
N PHE A 30 2.03 -14.60 -3.22
CA PHE A 30 3.34 -13.93 -3.29
C PHE A 30 4.46 -14.81 -2.70
N ASP A 31 4.30 -16.13 -2.77
CA ASP A 31 5.21 -17.10 -2.15
C ASP A 31 6.59 -17.05 -2.82
N CYS A 32 6.64 -16.80 -4.13
CA CYS A 32 7.88 -16.52 -4.86
C CYS A 32 8.67 -15.31 -4.31
N CYS A 33 8.01 -14.42 -3.57
CA CYS A 33 8.62 -13.26 -2.94
C CYS A 33 9.03 -13.50 -1.48
N LYS A 34 8.52 -14.56 -0.85
CA LYS A 34 8.74 -14.86 0.58
C LYS A 34 9.98 -15.72 0.84
N GLU A 35 10.46 -16.49 -0.13
CA GLU A 35 11.52 -17.50 0.08
C GLU A 35 12.88 -16.92 0.52
N GLU A 36 13.10 -15.61 0.41
CA GLU A 36 14.35 -14.92 0.81
C GLU A 36 14.12 -13.77 1.80
N PHE A 37 12.94 -13.68 2.42
CA PHE A 37 12.59 -12.53 3.24
C PHE A 37 13.07 -12.69 4.70
N THR A 38 14.05 -11.87 5.10
CA THR A 38 14.43 -11.67 6.51
C THR A 38 13.99 -10.26 6.91
N PRO A 39 12.94 -10.11 7.74
CA PRO A 39 12.42 -8.79 8.10
C PRO A 39 13.47 -7.97 8.85
N LEU A 40 13.50 -6.68 8.55
CA LEU A 40 14.19 -5.71 9.38
C LEU A 40 13.56 -5.68 10.78
N PRO A 41 14.39 -5.49 11.82
CA PRO A 41 13.88 -5.11 13.13
C PRO A 41 13.07 -3.80 13.05
N VAL A 42 12.04 -3.67 13.89
CA VAL A 42 11.15 -2.50 13.88
C VAL A 42 11.92 -1.19 14.12
N GLU A 43 12.97 -1.24 14.93
CA GLU A 43 13.87 -0.12 15.17
C GLU A 43 14.52 0.42 13.89
N ASP A 44 14.90 -0.46 12.96
CA ASP A 44 15.54 -0.10 11.69
C ASP A 44 14.51 0.45 10.67
N MET A 45 13.23 0.17 10.90
CA MET A 45 12.11 0.72 10.14
C MET A 45 11.65 2.08 10.67
N THR A 46 12.22 2.60 11.75
CA THR A 46 11.82 3.92 12.29
C THR A 46 12.29 5.09 11.40
N GLY A 47 11.63 6.23 11.57
CA GLY A 47 11.92 7.46 10.84
C GLY A 47 10.97 7.72 9.67
N ILE A 48 11.39 8.61 8.78
CA ILE A 48 10.56 9.06 7.66
C ILE A 48 10.75 8.12 6.46
N TRP A 49 9.63 7.76 5.87
CA TRP A 49 9.52 7.02 4.63
C TRP A 49 8.67 7.80 3.64
N TYR A 50 9.11 7.88 2.40
CA TYR A 50 8.41 8.56 1.31
C TYR A 50 7.72 7.52 0.45
N LEU A 51 6.45 7.73 0.13
CA LEU A 51 5.75 6.86 -0.81
C LEU A 51 6.30 7.16 -2.20
N TYR A 52 7.03 6.21 -2.77
CA TYR A 52 7.57 6.31 -4.13
C TYR A 52 6.51 5.99 -5.18
N GLY A 53 5.63 5.04 -4.88
CA GLY A 53 4.53 4.66 -5.76
C GLY A 53 3.88 3.35 -5.34
N GLY A 54 3.03 2.82 -6.21
CA GLY A 54 2.38 1.54 -5.99
C GLY A 54 0.99 1.48 -6.62
N VAL A 55 0.14 0.64 -6.06
CA VAL A 55 -1.29 0.56 -6.39
C VAL A 55 -2.03 1.05 -5.14
N PRO A 56 -2.41 2.34 -5.09
CA PRO A 56 -2.90 2.96 -3.87
C PRO A 56 -4.28 2.41 -3.48
N PHE A 57 -4.57 2.40 -2.18
CA PHE A 57 -5.94 2.25 -1.72
C PHE A 57 -6.76 3.47 -2.11
N PHE A 58 -8.10 3.36 -2.17
CA PHE A 58 -8.94 4.50 -2.53
C PHE A 58 -8.86 5.68 -1.55
N PHE A 59 -8.33 5.49 -0.34
CA PHE A 59 -8.05 6.57 0.59
C PHE A 59 -6.82 7.41 0.19
N ASP A 60 -5.92 6.86 -0.61
CA ASP A 60 -4.65 7.50 -1.00
C ASP A 60 -4.69 8.15 -2.39
N VAL A 61 -5.80 7.99 -3.12
CA VAL A 61 -5.98 8.62 -4.44
C VAL A 61 -6.04 10.14 -4.34
N ASN A 62 -5.63 10.82 -5.42
CA ASN A 62 -5.59 12.28 -5.51
C ASN A 62 -4.69 12.94 -4.46
N THR A 63 -3.63 12.27 -4.02
CA THR A 63 -2.63 12.82 -3.11
C THR A 63 -1.27 12.96 -3.79
N LYS A 64 -0.42 13.82 -3.24
CA LYS A 64 1.00 13.97 -3.58
C LYS A 64 1.84 14.17 -2.32
N CYS A 65 3.15 14.07 -2.44
CA CYS A 65 4.12 14.38 -1.37
C CYS A 65 3.86 13.59 -0.09
N THR A 66 3.53 12.32 -0.27
CA THR A 66 3.16 11.42 0.81
C THR A 66 4.41 10.97 1.55
N LYS A 67 4.41 11.22 2.85
CA LYS A 67 5.43 10.70 3.77
C LYS A 67 4.78 10.06 4.99
N VAL A 68 5.42 9.03 5.52
CA VAL A 68 5.00 8.31 6.73
C VAL A 68 6.14 8.39 7.73
N ASN A 69 5.86 8.96 8.90
CA ASN A 69 6.79 8.93 10.02
C ASN A 69 6.48 7.74 10.91
N VAL A 70 7.41 6.80 10.99
CA VAL A 70 7.28 5.56 11.76
C VAL A 70 8.03 5.68 13.07
N SER A 71 7.35 5.41 14.17
CA SER A 71 7.92 5.40 15.53
C SER A 71 7.71 4.04 16.18
N SER A 72 8.75 3.47 16.80
CA SER A 72 8.61 2.23 17.56
C SER A 72 7.84 2.48 18.86
N LEU A 73 6.88 1.60 19.15
CA LEU A 73 6.17 1.54 20.44
C LEU A 73 6.70 0.38 21.29
N SER A 74 7.12 -0.71 20.65
CA SER A 74 7.81 -1.86 21.25
C SER A 74 8.45 -2.70 20.14
N SER A 75 9.02 -3.87 20.47
CA SER A 75 9.73 -4.74 19.52
C SER A 75 8.93 -5.11 18.27
N ASN A 76 7.60 -5.21 18.37
CA ASN A 76 6.74 -5.63 17.25
C ASN A 76 5.68 -4.59 16.90
N TYR A 77 5.57 -3.49 17.65
CA TYR A 77 4.50 -2.50 17.47
C TYR A 77 5.09 -1.15 17.09
N PHE A 78 4.42 -0.47 16.17
CA PHE A 78 4.82 0.82 15.68
C PHE A 78 3.62 1.74 15.53
N TYR A 79 3.90 3.03 15.62
CA TYR A 79 3.00 4.13 15.30
C TYR A 79 3.41 4.72 13.95
N MET A 80 2.41 5.13 13.17
CA MET A 80 2.60 5.80 11.88
C MET A 80 1.88 7.14 11.90
N LEU A 81 2.54 8.17 11.40
CA LEU A 81 1.92 9.45 11.06
C LEU A 81 2.15 9.75 9.59
N THR A 82 1.10 9.62 8.79
CA THR A 82 1.10 9.89 7.36
C THR A 82 0.72 11.35 7.12
N THR A 83 1.49 12.04 6.29
CA THR A 83 1.20 13.39 5.81
C THR A 83 1.17 13.38 4.29
N GLN A 84 0.13 13.96 3.71
CA GLN A 84 -0.11 14.01 2.28
C GLN A 84 -0.65 15.39 1.90
N ILE A 85 -0.48 15.79 0.63
CA ILE A 85 -1.13 16.98 0.08
C ILE A 85 -2.21 16.51 -0.90
N GLU A 86 -3.44 16.99 -0.72
CA GLU A 86 -4.50 16.74 -1.68
C GLU A 86 -4.24 17.50 -2.98
N THR A 87 -4.22 16.78 -4.11
CA THR A 87 -3.96 17.35 -5.43
C THR A 87 -5.03 18.34 -5.89
N SER A 88 -6.27 18.18 -5.44
CA SER A 88 -7.41 19.01 -5.87
C SER A 88 -7.56 20.31 -5.07
N SER A 89 -7.27 20.29 -3.77
CA SER A 89 -7.47 21.41 -2.85
C SER A 89 -6.16 22.06 -2.41
N GLY A 90 -5.03 21.34 -2.49
CA GLY A 90 -3.76 21.75 -1.90
C GLY A 90 -3.70 21.61 -0.38
N GLU A 91 -4.77 21.12 0.26
CA GLU A 91 -4.83 20.96 1.71
C GLU A 91 -3.93 19.81 2.20
N ILE A 92 -3.40 19.97 3.40
CA ILE A 92 -2.61 18.93 4.06
C ILE A 92 -3.57 17.95 4.73
N ARG A 93 -3.50 16.69 4.31
CA ARG A 93 -4.16 15.56 4.96
C ARG A 93 -3.18 14.88 5.90
N ILE A 94 -3.61 14.69 7.15
CA ILE A 94 -2.85 13.97 8.16
C ILE A 94 -3.68 12.76 8.59
N THR A 95 -3.05 11.59 8.61
CA THR A 95 -3.68 10.36 9.06
C THR A 95 -2.70 9.63 9.95
N ASP A 96 -3.18 9.12 11.09
CA ASP A 96 -2.37 8.32 11.97
C ASP A 96 -2.80 6.85 11.94
N GLY A 97 -1.90 6.00 12.41
CA GLY A 97 -2.13 4.58 12.44
C GLY A 97 -1.23 3.86 13.43
N PHE A 98 -1.61 2.62 13.72
CA PHE A 98 -0.80 1.68 14.47
C PHE A 98 -0.54 0.47 13.59
N GLY A 99 0.57 -0.20 13.79
CA GLY A 99 0.78 -1.50 13.18
C GLY A 99 1.50 -2.45 14.10
N ASN A 100 1.35 -3.73 13.80
CA ASN A 100 2.08 -4.79 14.45
C ASN A 100 2.68 -5.74 13.42
N PHE A 101 3.97 -6.01 13.57
CA PHE A 101 4.66 -7.07 12.85
C PHE A 101 4.31 -8.41 13.48
N THR A 102 3.95 -9.37 12.64
CA THR A 102 3.86 -10.78 13.00
C THR A 102 5.05 -11.53 12.39
N ILE A 103 5.15 -12.82 12.71
CA ILE A 103 6.23 -13.68 12.24
C ILE A 103 6.11 -13.80 10.69
N ASN A 104 7.25 -13.83 9.99
CA ASN A 104 7.36 -14.00 8.52
C ASN A 104 6.94 -12.80 7.65
N GLY A 105 7.12 -11.56 8.12
CA GLY A 105 6.91 -10.36 7.28
C GLY A 105 5.46 -9.93 7.10
N GLU A 106 4.55 -10.59 7.78
CA GLU A 106 3.17 -10.16 7.88
C GLU A 106 3.07 -8.95 8.82
N VAL A 107 2.25 -7.98 8.43
CA VAL A 107 2.01 -6.74 9.17
C VAL A 107 0.52 -6.48 9.16
N THR A 108 -0.08 -6.24 10.32
CA THR A 108 -1.45 -5.69 10.35
C THR A 108 -1.37 -4.22 10.73
N THR A 109 -2.06 -3.38 9.96
CA THR A 109 -2.14 -1.95 10.24
C THR A 109 -3.57 -1.54 10.57
N LEU A 110 -3.71 -0.54 11.44
CA LEU A 110 -4.94 0.11 11.86
C LEU A 110 -4.82 1.58 11.51
N VAL A 111 -5.20 1.93 10.29
CA VAL A 111 -5.11 3.29 9.75
C VAL A 111 -6.49 3.95 9.70
N SER A 112 -6.52 5.28 9.65
CA SER A 112 -7.74 6.12 9.61
C SER A 112 -8.59 6.10 10.89
N ASP A 113 -9.58 6.99 10.94
CA ASP A 113 -10.53 7.10 12.06
C ASP A 113 -11.33 5.81 12.28
N LEU A 114 -11.56 5.02 11.24
CA LEU A 114 -12.32 3.77 11.32
C LEU A 114 -11.52 2.62 11.94
N ARG A 115 -10.19 2.74 12.03
CA ARG A 115 -9.27 1.73 12.60
C ARG A 115 -9.56 0.31 12.08
N VAL A 116 -9.86 0.20 10.78
CA VAL A 116 -10.08 -1.10 10.15
C VAL A 116 -8.74 -1.83 10.05
N PRO A 117 -8.62 -3.08 10.53
CA PRO A 117 -7.40 -3.86 10.37
C PRO A 117 -7.19 -4.22 8.90
N ILE A 118 -6.06 -3.78 8.34
CA ILE A 118 -5.64 -4.13 6.98
C ILE A 118 -4.37 -4.98 7.08
N PRO A 119 -4.44 -6.26 6.66
CA PRO A 119 -3.27 -7.12 6.59
C PRO A 119 -2.42 -6.78 5.36
N TYR A 120 -1.12 -6.67 5.60
CA TYR A 120 -0.07 -6.50 4.62
C TYR A 120 0.95 -7.63 4.74
N VAL A 121 1.62 -7.92 3.64
CA VAL A 121 2.82 -8.75 3.58
C VAL A 121 3.95 -7.87 3.06
N ILE A 122 5.03 -7.77 3.83
CA ILE A 122 6.28 -7.20 3.38
C ILE A 122 7.00 -8.29 2.61
N ILE A 123 7.33 -8.00 1.36
CA ILE A 123 8.07 -8.94 0.51
C ILE A 123 9.56 -8.62 0.45
N LYS A 124 9.91 -7.37 0.78
CA LYS A 124 11.27 -6.87 0.80
C LYS A 124 11.31 -5.62 1.65
N ASP A 125 12.22 -5.62 2.61
CA ASP A 125 12.63 -4.45 3.35
C ASP A 125 14.16 -4.39 3.33
N THR A 126 14.65 -3.16 3.16
CA THR A 126 16.05 -2.81 3.28
C THR A 126 16.11 -1.48 4.04
N PRO A 127 17.27 -1.07 4.54
CA PRO A 127 17.40 0.24 5.15
C PRO A 127 16.99 1.40 4.21
N GLU A 128 16.90 1.18 2.90
CA GLU A 128 16.64 2.19 1.88
C GLU A 128 15.23 2.15 1.29
N TYR A 129 14.57 0.99 1.25
CA TYR A 129 13.23 0.84 0.69
C TYR A 129 12.43 -0.31 1.32
N ILE A 130 11.11 -0.21 1.26
CA ILE A 130 10.17 -1.25 1.69
C ILE A 130 9.14 -1.46 0.59
N ILE A 131 8.83 -2.73 0.31
CA ILE A 131 7.75 -3.13 -0.58
C ILE A 131 6.71 -3.92 0.22
N MET A 132 5.49 -3.37 0.26
CA MET A 132 4.36 -3.96 0.97
C MET A 132 3.21 -4.28 0.02
N PHE A 133 2.57 -5.42 0.26
CA PHE A 133 1.41 -5.89 -0.48
C PHE A 133 0.24 -6.06 0.46
N ALA A 134 -0.93 -5.58 0.07
CA ALA A 134 -2.20 -6.06 0.64
C ALA A 134 -3.03 -6.63 -0.49
N CYS A 135 -3.66 -7.76 -0.24
CA CYS A 135 -4.71 -8.26 -1.10
C CYS A 135 -5.96 -8.43 -0.27
N LEU A 136 -7.00 -7.68 -0.60
CA LEU A 136 -8.26 -7.70 0.12
C LEU A 136 -9.35 -8.28 -0.78
N GLU A 137 -9.92 -9.40 -0.37
CA GLU A 137 -11.11 -9.94 -1.02
C GLU A 137 -12.30 -9.01 -0.74
N CYS A 138 -13.01 -8.60 -1.79
CA CYS A 138 -14.18 -7.73 -1.66
C CYS A 138 -15.47 -8.57 -1.56
N GLY A 139 -16.09 -8.59 -0.37
CA GLY A 139 -17.43 -9.15 -0.16
C GLY A 139 -17.47 -10.66 0.12
N PHE A 140 -18.60 -11.31 -0.18
CA PHE A 140 -18.85 -12.75 0.06
C PHE A 140 -18.26 -13.67 -1.01
N PHE A 141 -17.60 -13.13 -2.04
CA PHE A 141 -17.05 -13.90 -3.15
C PHE A 141 -15.57 -14.16 -2.89
N SER A 142 -15.24 -15.43 -2.65
CA SER A 142 -13.87 -15.88 -2.53
C SER A 142 -13.15 -15.73 -3.88
N THR A 143 -11.92 -15.25 -3.83
CA THR A 143 -10.96 -15.16 -4.94
C THR A 143 -11.26 -14.17 -6.07
N GLU A 144 -12.37 -14.26 -6.82
CA GLU A 144 -12.55 -13.40 -8.00
C GLU A 144 -12.93 -11.95 -7.63
N GLY A 145 -12.10 -10.99 -8.06
CA GLY A 145 -12.33 -9.55 -7.82
C GLY A 145 -11.66 -8.98 -6.57
N ALA A 146 -10.67 -9.68 -6.01
CA ALA A 146 -9.85 -9.15 -4.92
C ALA A 146 -9.10 -7.87 -5.37
N GLY A 147 -9.05 -6.88 -4.48
CA GLY A 147 -8.26 -5.67 -4.68
C GLY A 147 -6.80 -5.93 -4.30
N LEU A 148 -5.90 -5.72 -5.24
CA LEU A 148 -4.45 -5.71 -5.01
C LEU A 148 -3.99 -4.28 -4.70
N TYR A 149 -3.30 -4.10 -3.59
CA TYR A 149 -2.69 -2.85 -3.17
C TYR A 149 -1.21 -3.06 -2.95
N ILE A 150 -0.42 -2.12 -3.44
CA ILE A 150 1.04 -2.17 -3.39
C ILE A 150 1.50 -0.82 -2.87
N TYR A 151 2.40 -0.83 -1.90
CA TYR A 151 3.06 0.37 -1.42
C TYR A 151 4.57 0.20 -1.50
N LEU A 152 5.21 1.13 -2.21
CA LEU A 152 6.65 1.23 -2.35
C LEU A 152 7.11 2.44 -1.56
N TYR A 153 7.81 2.20 -0.46
CA TYR A 153 8.37 3.26 0.36
C TYR A 153 9.88 3.34 0.18
N THR A 154 10.43 4.55 0.19
CA THR A 154 11.87 4.80 0.14
C THR A 154 12.29 5.74 1.27
N LYS A 155 13.55 5.65 1.72
CA LYS A 155 14.11 6.61 2.68
C LYS A 155 14.35 7.98 2.07
N GLU A 156 14.67 8.02 0.79
CA GLU A 156 14.87 9.25 0.05
C GLU A 156 13.58 9.66 -0.66
N GLU A 157 13.29 10.97 -0.65
CA GLU A 157 12.15 11.57 -1.37
C GLU A 157 12.25 11.34 -2.88
N LEU A 158 13.47 11.42 -3.41
CA LEU A 158 13.82 11.17 -4.80
C LEU A 158 14.94 10.12 -4.87
N PRO A 159 14.60 8.82 -4.84
CA PRO A 159 15.59 7.75 -4.78
C PRO A 159 16.47 7.71 -6.05
N PRO A 160 17.73 7.24 -5.96
CA PRO A 160 18.60 7.10 -7.11
C PRO A 160 18.09 6.03 -8.06
N LEU A 161 18.41 6.16 -9.35
CA LEU A 161 17.95 5.24 -10.40
C LEU A 161 18.35 3.78 -10.13
N THR A 162 19.49 3.55 -9.47
CA THR A 162 19.93 2.21 -9.07
C THR A 162 18.95 1.54 -8.12
N LEU A 163 18.44 2.27 -7.13
CA LEU A 163 17.43 1.78 -6.18
C LEU A 163 16.09 1.53 -6.88
N VAL A 164 15.71 2.42 -7.80
CA VAL A 164 14.50 2.28 -8.61
C VAL A 164 14.55 1.00 -9.47
N ASN A 165 15.69 0.72 -10.09
CA ASN A 165 15.85 -0.48 -10.90
C ASN A 165 15.76 -1.75 -10.04
N GLU A 166 16.37 -1.76 -8.85
CA GLU A 166 16.28 -2.88 -7.91
C GLU A 166 14.82 -3.15 -7.49
N ILE A 167 14.07 -2.10 -7.15
CA ILE A 167 12.65 -2.20 -6.81
C ILE A 167 11.87 -2.82 -7.98
N ASN A 168 12.10 -2.33 -9.20
CA ASN A 168 11.42 -2.82 -10.39
C ASN A 168 11.76 -4.29 -10.66
N GLU A 169 13.02 -4.69 -10.59
CA GLU A 169 13.45 -6.09 -10.75
C GLU A 169 12.78 -6.99 -9.71
N LYS A 170 12.67 -6.53 -8.45
CA LYS A 170 12.00 -7.31 -7.40
C LYS A 170 10.49 -7.46 -7.66
N LEU A 171 9.83 -6.42 -8.15
CA LEU A 171 8.42 -6.48 -8.55
C LEU A 171 8.20 -7.44 -9.72
N GLU A 172 9.07 -7.41 -10.74
CA GLU A 172 8.99 -8.33 -11.88
C GLU A 172 9.25 -9.79 -11.48
N GLN A 173 10.22 -10.05 -10.59
CA GLN A 173 10.44 -11.38 -10.00
C GLN A 173 9.20 -11.91 -9.26
N CYS A 174 8.43 -10.99 -8.68
CA CYS A 174 7.16 -11.26 -8.02
C CYS A 174 5.95 -11.36 -8.97
N GLY A 175 6.18 -11.28 -10.28
CA GLY A 175 5.13 -11.33 -11.30
C GLY A 175 4.23 -10.09 -11.32
N VAL A 176 4.66 -8.98 -10.74
CA VAL A 176 3.92 -7.72 -10.72
C VAL A 176 4.25 -6.92 -11.99
N PRO A 177 3.25 -6.62 -12.84
CA PRO A 177 3.45 -5.75 -13.98
C PRO A 177 3.86 -4.35 -13.53
N LEU A 178 4.88 -3.74 -14.16
CA LEU A 178 5.33 -2.40 -13.78
C LEU A 178 4.38 -1.29 -14.27
N ASP A 179 3.57 -1.57 -15.28
CA ASP A 179 2.62 -0.62 -15.88
C ASP A 179 1.43 -0.28 -14.97
N ILE A 180 1.13 -1.14 -13.99
CA ILE A 180 0.10 -0.87 -12.97
C ILE A 180 0.61 -0.01 -11.82
N ILE A 181 1.92 0.20 -11.70
CA ILE A 181 2.53 0.97 -10.61
C ILE A 181 2.37 2.47 -10.90
N GLN A 182 1.57 3.14 -10.10
CA GLN A 182 1.41 4.58 -10.13
C GLN A 182 2.54 5.23 -9.32
N ARG A 183 3.33 6.10 -9.96
CA ARG A 183 4.36 6.89 -9.28
C ARG A 183 3.71 8.02 -8.49
N GLN A 184 4.19 8.22 -7.27
CA GLN A 184 3.76 9.35 -6.45
C GLN A 184 4.52 10.61 -6.88
N ASP A 185 3.83 11.75 -6.97
CA ASP A 185 4.49 13.04 -7.17
C ASP A 185 5.16 13.48 -5.85
N GLN A 186 6.48 13.41 -5.82
CA GLN A 186 7.35 13.89 -4.73
C GLN A 186 8.16 15.14 -5.14
N ILE A 187 7.85 15.74 -6.30
CA ILE A 187 8.58 16.92 -6.80
C ILE A 187 7.78 18.18 -6.49
N THR A 188 6.46 18.14 -6.68
CA THR A 188 5.59 19.32 -6.57
C THR A 188 5.05 19.51 -5.15
N CYS A 189 5.93 19.51 -4.15
CA CYS A 189 5.56 19.55 -2.73
C CYS A 189 5.37 20.93 -2.13
N ALA A 190 5.60 21.98 -2.92
CA ALA A 190 5.21 23.33 -2.53
C ALA A 190 3.68 23.42 -2.46
N LEU A 191 3.19 23.99 -1.36
CA LEU A 191 1.79 24.39 -1.23
C LEU A 191 1.49 25.36 -2.38
N SER A 192 0.50 25.04 -3.21
CA SER A 192 -0.12 26.03 -4.08
C SER A 192 -0.71 27.10 -3.15
N VAL A 193 -0.02 28.23 -3.06
CA VAL A 193 -0.44 29.42 -2.32
C VAL A 193 -1.67 30.03 -2.98
#